data_AF-A0A1I0CEE1-F1
#
_entry.id   AF-A0A1I0CEE1-F1
#
_cell.length_a   1.000
_cell.length_b   1.000
_cell.length_c   1.000
_cell.angle_alpha   90.00
_cell.angle_beta   90.00
_cell.angle_gamma   90.00
#
_symmetry.space_group_name_H-M   'P 1'
#
loop_
_entity.id
_entity.type
_entity.pdbx_description
1 polymer ?
#
loop_
_entity_poly.entity_id
_entity_poly.type
_entity_poly.pdbx_seq_one_letter_code
_entity_poly.pdbx_strand_id
1 'polypeptide(L)'
;MQNSFDLKTCLMAYNKIIDYGEKDGEVYRLNGFSAWSDFDGYHCFIQYRTVLLTLMFHGKYALDYELKDDLTQFEKHLVKFVSH
;
A
#
# COMPACT_ATOMS: atom_id res chain seq x y z
N MET A 1 8.01 -18.58 12.40
CA MET A 1 8.75 -17.71 11.46
C MET A 1 7.71 -16.83 10.77
N GLN A 2 7.46 -15.65 11.34
CA GLN A 2 6.41 -14.73 10.91
C GLN A 2 7.06 -13.68 10.01
N ASN A 3 6.84 -13.78 8.69
CA ASN A 3 7.27 -12.70 7.81
C ASN A 3 6.35 -11.50 8.06
N SER A 4 6.97 -10.40 8.49
CA SER A 4 6.41 -9.20 9.14
C SER A 4 5.58 -8.28 8.25
N PHE A 5 4.77 -8.80 7.35
CA PHE A 5 3.84 -7.99 6.55
C PHE A 5 2.44 -8.61 6.66
N ASP A 6 1.65 -8.06 7.57
CA ASP A 6 0.28 -8.50 7.82
C ASP A 6 -0.60 -7.96 6.67
N LEU A 7 -1.08 -8.88 5.81
CA LEU A 7 -1.93 -8.54 4.66
C LEU A 7 -3.13 -7.68 5.07
N LYS A 8 -3.69 -7.93 6.26
CA LYS A 8 -4.80 -7.16 6.81
C LYS A 8 -4.40 -5.71 7.04
N THR A 9 -3.20 -5.44 7.57
CA THR A 9 -2.65 -4.08 7.70
C THR A 9 -2.55 -3.39 6.34
N CYS A 10 -2.13 -4.10 5.30
CA CYS A 10 -2.04 -3.55 3.95
C CYS A 10 -3.41 -3.15 3.39
N LEU A 11 -4.39 -4.03 3.55
CA LEU A 11 -5.78 -3.78 3.13
C LEU A 11 -6.40 -2.62 3.90
N MET A 12 -6.13 -2.52 5.20
CA MET A 12 -6.56 -1.36 6.00
C MET A 12 -5.93 -0.06 5.50
N ALA A 13 -4.63 -0.07 5.19
CA ALA A 13 -3.95 1.09 4.62
C ALA A 13 -4.57 1.49 3.27
N TYR A 14 -4.79 0.52 2.37
CA TYR A 14 -5.45 0.76 1.09
C TYR A 14 -6.81 1.42 1.29
N ASN A 15 -7.70 0.80 2.07
CA ASN A 15 -9.04 1.32 2.34
C ASN A 15 -8.99 2.74 2.92
N LYS A 16 -8.08 3.00 3.87
CA LYS A 16 -7.92 4.33 4.44
C LYS A 16 -7.48 5.38 3.40
N ILE A 17 -6.62 5.03 2.45
CA ILE A 17 -6.24 5.93 1.36
C ILE A 17 -7.43 6.18 0.42
N ILE A 18 -8.23 5.15 0.10
CA ILE A 18 -9.41 5.29 -0.73
C ILE A 18 -10.50 6.14 -0.05
N ASP A 19 -10.73 5.92 1.25
CA ASP A 19 -11.81 6.56 2.02
C ASP A 19 -11.51 8.03 2.36
N TYR A 20 -10.25 8.36 2.65
CA TYR A 20 -9.86 9.68 3.16
C TYR A 20 -8.90 10.45 2.23
N GLY A 21 -8.42 9.83 1.16
CA GLY A 21 -7.48 10.45 0.23
C GLY A 21 -8.13 11.39 -0.77
N GLU A 22 -7.33 12.31 -1.29
CA GLU A 22 -7.73 13.17 -2.40
C GLU A 22 -7.65 12.38 -3.70
N LYS A 23 -8.76 12.35 -4.44
CA LYS A 23 -8.84 11.65 -5.72
C LYS A 23 -8.30 12.53 -6.85
N ASP A 24 -7.24 12.07 -7.50
CA ASP A 24 -6.61 12.68 -8.68
C ASP A 24 -6.70 11.67 -9.86
N GLY A 25 -7.78 11.78 -10.63
CA GLY A 25 -8.10 10.80 -11.67
C GLY A 25 -8.47 9.43 -11.09
N GLU A 26 -7.65 8.41 -11.37
CA GLU A 26 -7.82 7.04 -10.88
C GLU A 26 -6.98 6.75 -9.62
N VAL A 27 -6.17 7.72 -9.18
CA VAL A 27 -5.26 7.56 -8.05
C VAL A 27 -5.78 8.36 -6.86
N TYR A 28 -5.81 7.74 -5.69
CA TYR A 28 -6.10 8.38 -4.41
C TYR A 28 -4.79 8.68 -3.70
N ARG A 29 -4.62 9.91 -3.22
CA ARG A 29 -3.40 10.34 -2.51
C ARG A 29 -3.72 10.73 -1.08
N LEU A 30 -2.96 10.18 -0.13
CA LEU A 30 -3.11 10.52 1.28
C LEU A 30 -1.77 10.38 2.01
N ASN A 31 -1.33 11.42 2.70
CA ASN A 31 -0.12 11.41 3.53
C ASN A 31 1.14 10.87 2.82
N GLY A 32 1.29 11.19 1.52
CA GLY A 32 2.40 10.74 0.68
C GLY A 32 2.27 9.32 0.13
N PHE A 33 1.20 8.59 0.49
CA PHE A 33 0.82 7.36 -0.18
C PHE A 33 -0.05 7.65 -1.40
N SER A 34 0.13 6.85 -2.44
CA SER A 34 -0.76 6.80 -3.60
C SER A 34 -1.39 5.41 -3.66
N ALA A 35 -2.69 5.31 -3.86
CA ALA A 35 -3.40 4.04 -4.03
C ALA A 35 -4.28 4.07 -5.27
N TRP A 36 -4.31 2.96 -6.00
CA TRP A 36 -5.17 2.77 -7.16
C TRP A 36 -5.46 1.28 -7.34
N SER A 37 -6.41 0.96 -8.19
CA SER A 37 -6.72 -0.42 -8.60
C SER A 37 -6.53 -0.57 -10.10
N ASP A 38 -6.29 -1.80 -10.53
CA ASP A 38 -6.35 -2.14 -11.96
C ASP A 38 -7.78 -2.01 -12.49
N PHE A 39 -7.94 -2.01 -13.82
CA PHE A 39 -9.22 -1.81 -14.50
C PHE A 39 -10.27 -2.86 -14.12
N ASP A 40 -9.84 -4.10 -13.85
CA ASP A 40 -10.73 -5.20 -13.45
C ASP A 40 -10.92 -5.32 -11.92
N GLY A 41 -10.14 -4.57 -11.12
CA GLY A 41 -10.19 -4.58 -9.66
C GLY A 41 -9.51 -5.76 -8.95
N TYR A 42 -8.88 -6.70 -9.66
CA TYR A 42 -8.15 -7.83 -9.08
C TYR A 42 -6.85 -7.43 -8.40
N HIS A 43 -6.23 -6.34 -8.84
CA HIS A 43 -5.01 -5.84 -8.22
C HIS A 43 -5.26 -4.46 -7.62
N CYS A 44 -4.86 -4.30 -6.37
CA CYS A 44 -4.82 -3.03 -5.67
C CYS A 44 -3.36 -2.65 -5.43
N PHE A 45 -3.03 -1.39 -5.60
CA PHE A 45 -1.68 -0.89 -5.52
C PHE A 45 -1.59 0.16 -4.42
N ILE A 46 -0.51 0.12 -3.65
CA ILE A 46 -0.11 1.20 -2.74
C ILE A 46 1.34 1.55 -3.07
N GLN A 47 1.59 2.80 -3.39
CA GLN A 47 2.92 3.32 -3.63
C GLN A 47 3.31 4.32 -2.55
N TYR A 48 4.58 4.25 -2.14
CA TYR A 48 5.22 5.25 -1.31
C TYR A 48 6.65 5.45 -1.79
N ARG A 49 6.97 6.65 -2.28
CA ARG A 49 8.26 6.95 -2.91
C ARG A 49 8.56 5.95 -4.05
N THR A 50 9.63 5.16 -3.90
CA THR A 50 10.12 4.15 -4.84
C THR A 50 9.56 2.74 -4.56
N VAL A 51 8.79 2.57 -3.47
CA VAL A 51 8.23 1.26 -3.09
C VAL A 51 6.82 1.13 -3.64
N LEU A 52 6.56 0.03 -4.34
CA LEU A 52 5.24 -0.36 -4.81
C LEU A 52 4.80 -1.67 -4.14
N LEU A 53 3.68 -1.63 -3.43
CA LEU A 53 2.98 -2.79 -2.90
C LEU A 53 1.81 -3.14 -3.83
N THR A 54 1.83 -4.35 -4.37
CA THR A 54 0.73 -4.91 -5.15
C THR A 54 0.01 -5.95 -4.30
N LEU A 55 -1.26 -5.71 -4.02
CA LEU A 55 -2.18 -6.64 -3.37
C LEU A 55 -2.95 -7.40 -4.43
N MET A 56 -2.87 -8.73 -4.37
CA MET A 56 -3.54 -9.64 -5.28
C MET A 56 -4.65 -10.39 -4.54
N PHE A 57 -5.67 -10.80 -5.28
CA PHE A 57 -6.69 -11.71 -4.76
C PHE A 57 -6.07 -13.01 -4.22
N HIS A 58 -6.77 -13.65 -3.27
CA HIS A 58 -6.30 -14.81 -2.48
C HIS A 58 -5.15 -14.53 -1.50
N GLY A 59 -4.95 -13.26 -1.13
CA GLY A 59 -4.08 -12.88 -0.03
C GLY A 59 -2.60 -12.99 -0.33
N LYS A 60 -2.25 -12.80 -1.60
CA LYS A 60 -0.86 -12.63 -2.02
C LYS A 60 -0.55 -11.14 -2.12
N TYR A 61 0.70 -10.79 -1.86
CA TYR A 61 1.21 -9.47 -2.14
C TYR A 61 2.59 -9.56 -2.76
N ALA A 62 2.97 -8.53 -3.51
CA ALA A 62 4.31 -8.34 -4.04
C ALA A 62 4.81 -6.95 -3.65
N LEU A 63 6.11 -6.84 -3.36
CA LEU A 63 6.78 -5.59 -3.05
C LEU A 63 7.87 -5.38 -4.09
N ASP A 64 7.78 -4.27 -4.81
CA ASP A 64 8.79 -3.80 -5.74
C ASP A 64 9.51 -2.61 -5.10
N TYR A 65 10.83 -2.70 -4.98
CA TYR A 65 11.68 -1.68 -4.39
C TYR A 65 13.12 -1.85 -4.86
N GLU A 66 13.83 -0.74 -5.04
CA GLU A 66 15.24 -0.74 -5.45
C GLU A 66 16.18 -0.85 -4.25
N LEU A 67 15.86 -0.13 -3.17
CA LEU A 67 16.69 -0.05 -1.96
C LEU A 67 15.96 -0.66 -0.76
N LYS A 68 16.65 -1.52 -0.01
CA LYS A 68 16.10 -2.09 1.23
C LYS A 68 15.77 -1.04 2.29
N ASP A 69 16.46 0.11 2.27
CA ASP A 69 16.14 1.21 3.17
C ASP A 69 14.74 1.78 2.87
N ASP A 70 14.40 1.96 1.59
CA ASP A 70 13.09 2.45 1.18
C ASP A 70 11.97 1.50 1.62
N LEU A 71 12.17 0.18 1.47
CA LEU A 71 11.25 -0.83 2.00
C LEU A 71 11.07 -0.68 3.52
N THR A 72 12.17 -0.53 4.26
CA THR A 72 12.13 -0.40 5.72
C THR A 72 11.38 0.87 6.14
N GLN A 73 11.53 1.97 5.40
CA GLN A 73 10.82 3.21 5.67
C GLN A 73 9.34 3.12 5.32
N PHE A 74 9.01 2.44 4.21
CA PHE A 74 7.64 2.15 3.82
C PHE A 74 6.92 1.33 4.89
N GLU A 75 7.51 0.24 5.37
CA GLU A 75 6.99 -0.59 6.45
C GLU A 75 6.66 0.23 7.70
N LYS A 76 7.61 1.05 8.15
CA LYS A 76 7.43 1.90 9.33
C LYS A 76 6.31 2.93 9.14
N HIS A 77 6.19 3.53 7.96
CA HIS A 77 5.14 4.50 7.68
C HIS A 77 3.77 3.83 7.56
N LEU A 78 3.67 2.68 6.90
CA LEU A 78 2.43 1.95 6.71
C LEU A 78 1.82 1.53 8.06
N VAL A 79 2.63 0.96 8.95
CA VAL A 79 2.16 0.54 10.29
C VAL A 79 1.67 1.74 11.10
N LYS A 80 2.42 2.85 11.09
CA LYS A 80 2.00 4.08 11.79
C LYS A 80 0.72 4.66 11.21
N PHE A 81 0.58 4.61 9.89
CA PHE A 81 -0.56 5.14 9.16
C PHE A 81 -1.87 4.41 9.50
N VAL A 82 -1.81 3.09 9.69
CA VAL A 82 -2.98 2.26 10.07
C VAL A 82 -3.28 2.33 11.57
N SER A 83 -2.28 2.60 12.41
CA SER A 83 -2.43 2.62 13.87
C SER A 83 -3.04 3.93 14.44
N HIS A 84 -3.29 4.93 13.60
CA HIS A 84 -3.98 6.18 13.92
C HIS A 84 -5.34 6.23 13.22
#